data_AF-A0A7C9EM00-F1
#
_entry.id   AF-A0A7C9EM00-F1
#
_cell.length_a   1.000
_cell.length_b   1.000
_cell.length_c   1.000
_cell.angle_alpha   90.00
_cell.angle_beta   90.00
_cell.angle_gamma   90.00
#
_symmetry.space_group_name_H-M   'P 1'
#
loop_
_entity.id
_entity.type
_entity.pdbx_description
1 polymer ?
#
loop_
_entity_poly.entity_id
_entity_poly.type
_entity_poly.pdbx_seq_one_letter_code
_entity_poly.pdbx_strand_id
1 'polypeptide(L)'
;VYLVMGVVERDGYTLYCTVLFFDSQGHYLGKHRKIMPTALERTIWGFGNGSMLPVYETSIGKIGAAICWENRMPLLRTAMYAKGVEIYCAPTADARDVWQASITHIA
;
A
#
# COMPACT_ATOMS: atom_id res chain seq x y z
N VAL A 1 18.86 -6.19 3.80
CA VAL A 1 18.11 -5.05 3.24
C VAL A 1 16.64 -5.39 3.27
N TYR A 2 15.76 -4.53 3.79
CA TYR A 2 14.30 -4.72 3.66
C TYR A 2 13.82 -4.12 2.33
N LEU A 3 12.88 -4.78 1.64
CA LEU A 3 12.40 -4.34 0.33
C LEU A 3 10.88 -4.25 0.30
N VAL A 4 10.39 -3.07 -0.12
CA VAL A 4 8.97 -2.81 -0.42
C VAL A 4 8.89 -2.41 -1.89
N MET A 5 8.13 -3.14 -2.71
CA MET A 5 8.16 -2.99 -4.17
C MET A 5 6.76 -2.98 -4.77
N GLY A 6 6.45 -1.95 -5.54
CA GLY A 6 5.25 -1.89 -6.38
C GLY A 6 5.38 -2.79 -7.61
N VAL A 7 4.33 -3.56 -7.90
CA VAL A 7 4.24 -4.46 -9.07
C VAL A 7 2.83 -4.43 -9.67
N VAL A 8 2.72 -4.82 -10.94
CA VAL A 8 1.45 -5.20 -11.56
C VAL A 8 1.35 -6.72 -11.47
N GLU A 9 0.46 -7.20 -10.61
CA GLU A 9 0.22 -8.63 -10.41
C GLU A 9 -0.85 -9.12 -11.40
N ARG A 10 -0.64 -10.29 -12.01
CA ARG A 10 -1.68 -11.00 -12.76
C ARG A 10 -2.12 -12.25 -11.99
N ASP A 11 -3.43 -12.41 -11.82
CA ASP A 11 -4.05 -13.57 -11.21
C ASP A 11 -5.28 -13.98 -12.04
N GLY A 12 -5.17 -15.14 -12.70
CA GLY A 12 -6.06 -15.51 -13.80
C GLY A 12 -6.02 -14.48 -14.93
N TYR A 13 -7.20 -13.94 -15.27
CA TYR A 13 -7.39 -12.90 -16.29
C TYR A 13 -7.51 -11.49 -15.70
N THR A 14 -7.22 -11.31 -14.41
CA THR A 14 -7.34 -10.02 -13.72
C THR A 14 -5.96 -9.45 -13.38
N LEU A 15 -5.78 -8.14 -13.58
CA LEU A 15 -4.58 -7.41 -13.15
C LEU A 15 -4.84 -6.68 -11.84
N TYR A 16 -3.84 -6.58 -10.97
CA TYR A 16 -3.93 -5.88 -9.69
C TYR A 16 -2.72 -4.96 -9.49
N CYS A 17 -2.98 -3.73 -9.08
CA CYS A 17 -1.96 -2.82 -8.57
C CYS A 17 -1.58 -3.26 -7.16
N THR A 18 -0.33 -3.70 -6.97
CA THR A 18 0.07 -4.45 -5.78
C THR A 18 1.40 -3.93 -5.25
N VAL A 19 1.59 -3.99 -3.94
CA VAL A 19 2.89 -3.80 -3.29
C VAL A 19 3.30 -5.07 -2.56
N LEU A 20 4.55 -5.48 -2.72
CA LEU A 20 5.17 -6.66 -2.13
C LEU A 20 6.11 -6.26 -0.99
N PHE A 21 6.27 -7.14 0.00
CA PHE A 21 7.15 -6.95 1.15
C PHE A 21 8.12 -8.13 1.29
N PHE A 22 9.40 -7.83 1.49
CA PHE A 22 10.45 -8.82 1.73
C PHE A 22 11.31 -8.42 2.94
N ASP A 23 11.71 -9.42 3.73
CA ASP A 23 12.57 -9.22 4.90
C ASP A 23 14.06 -9.08 4.53
N SER A 24 14.89 -8.88 5.55
CA SER A 24 16.33 -8.73 5.38
C SER A 24 17.08 -9.99 4.92
N GLN A 25 16.44 -11.16 5.00
CA GLN A 25 16.95 -12.46 4.56
C GLN A 25 16.43 -12.86 3.17
N GLY A 26 15.57 -12.03 2.56
CA GLY A 26 14.97 -12.30 1.25
C GLY A 26 13.68 -13.11 1.32
N HIS A 27 13.11 -13.35 2.50
CA HIS A 27 11.81 -14.03 2.60
C HIS A 27 10.68 -13.10 2.20
N TYR A 28 9.70 -13.68 1.49
CA TYR A 28 8.47 -13.00 1.14
C TYR A 28 7.53 -12.91 2.35
N LEU A 29 7.25 -11.70 2.82
CA LEU A 29 6.36 -11.44 3.95
C LEU A 29 4.89 -11.41 3.51
N GLY A 30 4.64 -10.92 2.30
CA GLY A 30 3.31 -10.86 1.71
C GLY A 30 3.11 -9.65 0.80
N LYS A 31 1.84 -9.33 0.55
CA LYS A 31 1.43 -8.30 -0.41
C LYS A 31 0.18 -7.56 0.04
N HIS A 32 0.01 -6.35 -0.51
CA HIS A 32 -1.21 -5.55 -0.43
C HIS A 32 -1.66 -5.18 -1.84
N ARG A 33 -2.90 -5.53 -2.21
CA ARG A 33 -3.55 -5.12 -3.47
C ARG A 33 -4.34 -3.84 -3.20
N LYS A 34 -4.19 -2.82 -4.07
CA LYS A 34 -4.95 -1.57 -3.99
C LYS A 34 -6.45 -1.86 -3.89
N ILE A 35 -7.09 -1.44 -2.80
CA ILE A 35 -8.49 -1.74 -2.49
C ILE A 35 -9.40 -1.18 -3.57
N MET A 36 -9.16 0.06 -3.99
CA MET A 36 -10.01 0.77 -4.94
C MET A 36 -9.16 1.50 -5.98
N PRO A 37 -9.11 0.99 -7.23
CA PRO A 37 -8.51 1.73 -8.33
C PRO A 37 -9.20 3.09 -8.55
N THR A 38 -8.42 4.08 -8.93
CA THR A 38 -8.82 5.47 -9.07
C THR A 38 -9.25 5.76 -10.51
N ALA A 39 -10.46 6.30 -10.69
CA ALA A 39 -10.99 6.70 -11.99
C ALA A 39 -10.81 5.62 -13.08
N LEU A 40 -10.10 5.92 -14.16
CA LEU A 40 -9.90 5.03 -15.31
C LEU A 40 -9.11 3.77 -14.98
N GLU A 41 -8.35 3.73 -13.89
CA GLU A 41 -7.67 2.49 -13.45
C GLU A 41 -8.67 1.33 -13.24
N ARG A 42 -9.94 1.63 -12.95
CA ARG A 42 -11.01 0.63 -12.75
C ARG A 42 -11.35 -0.17 -14.01
N THR A 43 -10.92 0.28 -15.18
CA THR A 43 -11.14 -0.46 -16.44
C THR A 43 -10.11 -1.57 -16.63
N ILE A 44 -8.98 -1.53 -15.90
CA ILE A 44 -7.86 -2.45 -16.07
C ILE A 44 -7.50 -3.23 -14.80
N TRP A 45 -7.68 -2.63 -13.62
CA TRP A 45 -7.30 -3.24 -12.35
C TRP A 45 -8.51 -3.77 -11.60
N GLY A 46 -8.35 -4.97 -11.03
CA GLY A 46 -9.27 -5.54 -10.07
C GLY A 46 -9.22 -4.82 -8.72
N PHE A 47 -10.28 -4.98 -7.95
CA PHE A 47 -10.39 -4.46 -6.59
C PHE A 47 -9.63 -5.37 -5.61
N GLY A 48 -8.81 -4.76 -4.76
CA GLY A 48 -8.25 -5.44 -3.59
C GLY A 48 -9.33 -5.74 -2.55
N ASN A 49 -9.03 -6.67 -1.63
CA ASN A 49 -9.88 -6.88 -0.46
C ASN A 49 -9.34 -6.08 0.73
N GLY A 50 -10.25 -5.56 1.56
CA GLY A 50 -9.86 -4.92 2.82
C GLY A 50 -9.60 -5.92 3.95
N SER A 51 -9.78 -7.23 3.69
CA SER A 51 -9.72 -8.27 4.72
C SER A 51 -8.32 -8.40 5.33
N MET A 52 -7.27 -7.92 4.68
CA MET A 52 -5.99 -7.67 5.32
C MET A 52 -5.29 -6.45 4.72
N LEU A 53 -5.30 -5.33 5.44
CA LEU A 53 -4.30 -4.26 5.30
C LEU A 53 -3.06 -4.66 6.13
N PRO A 54 -2.00 -5.23 5.53
CA PRO A 54 -0.91 -5.81 6.31
C PRO A 54 -0.04 -4.73 6.95
N VAL A 55 0.38 -5.01 8.18
CA VAL A 55 1.46 -4.32 8.87
C VAL A 55 2.39 -5.42 9.38
N TYR A 56 3.62 -5.45 8.88
CA TYR A 56 4.59 -6.50 9.19
C TYR A 56 5.53 -6.05 10.29
N GLU A 57 5.64 -6.85 11.34
CA GLU A 57 6.63 -6.63 12.39
C GLU A 57 8.02 -7.05 11.89
N THR A 58 9.00 -6.17 12.05
CA THR A 58 10.39 -6.42 11.65
C THR A 58 11.34 -5.91 12.72
N SER A 59 12.64 -6.23 12.62
CA SER A 59 13.63 -5.75 13.59
C SER A 59 13.90 -4.24 13.52
N ILE A 60 13.39 -3.55 12.49
CA ILE A 60 13.50 -2.08 12.32
C ILE A 60 12.18 -1.35 12.60
N GLY A 61 11.16 -2.06 13.06
CA GLY A 61 9.82 -1.52 13.33
C GLY A 61 8.72 -2.15 12.47
N LYS A 62 7.49 -1.68 12.67
CA LYS A 62 6.28 -2.16 11.98
C LYS A 62 6.08 -1.44 10.65
N ILE A 63 6.21 -2.19 9.54
CA ILE A 63 6.16 -1.64 8.18
C ILE A 63 4.79 -1.91 7.56
N GLY A 64 4.15 -0.90 6.98
CA GLY A 64 2.92 -1.03 6.21
C GLY A 64 2.94 -0.15 4.96
N ALA A 65 2.00 -0.35 4.04
CA ALA A 65 1.89 0.49 2.85
C ALA A 65 0.44 0.80 2.44
N ALA A 66 0.24 1.96 1.82
CA ALA A 66 -1.00 2.34 1.15
C ALA A 66 -0.69 3.01 -0.19
N ILE A 67 -1.41 2.62 -1.24
CA ILE A 67 -1.08 2.96 -2.62
C ILE A 67 -1.83 4.21 -3.07
N CYS A 68 -1.09 5.25 -3.46
CA CYS A 68 -1.63 6.43 -4.14
C CYS A 68 -2.80 7.04 -3.34
N TRP A 69 -4.01 7.07 -3.90
CA TRP A 69 -5.18 7.71 -3.27
C TRP A 69 -5.82 6.90 -2.14
N GLU A 70 -5.35 5.68 -1.84
CA GLU A 70 -5.72 4.98 -0.60
C GLU A 70 -5.38 5.81 0.65
N ASN A 71 -4.34 6.64 0.55
CA ASN A 71 -3.93 7.58 1.60
C ASN A 71 -5.00 8.61 1.95
N ARG A 72 -5.98 8.85 1.07
CA ARG A 72 -7.12 9.74 1.35
C ARG A 72 -8.28 9.05 2.07
N MET A 73 -8.22 7.74 2.26
CA MET A 73 -9.28 6.97 2.93
C MET A 73 -9.06 6.98 4.44
N PRO A 74 -9.88 7.72 5.23
CA PRO A 74 -9.63 7.87 6.66
C PRO A 74 -9.70 6.54 7.41
N LEU A 75 -10.69 5.69 7.11
CA LEU A 75 -10.84 4.40 7.80
C LEU A 75 -9.72 3.40 7.48
N LEU A 76 -9.14 3.46 6.27
CA LEU A 76 -7.99 2.64 5.89
C LEU A 76 -6.78 3.03 6.74
N ARG A 77 -6.50 4.32 6.85
CA ARG A 77 -5.41 4.83 7.69
C ARG A 77 -5.64 4.54 9.17
N THR A 78 -6.84 4.79 9.68
CA THR A 78 -7.20 4.44 11.06
C THR A 78 -6.98 2.96 11.34
N ALA A 79 -7.31 2.06 10.41
CA ALA A 79 -7.05 0.64 10.55
C ALA A 79 -5.55 0.30 10.58
N MET A 80 -4.71 1.00 9.79
CA MET A 80 -3.25 0.84 9.86
C MET A 80 -2.67 1.39 11.17
N TYR A 81 -3.17 2.53 11.66
CA TYR A 81 -2.76 3.08 12.96
C TYR A 81 -3.15 2.17 14.12
N ALA A 82 -4.35 1.58 14.08
CA ALA A 82 -4.80 0.62 15.08
C ALA A 82 -3.92 -0.64 15.13
N LYS A 83 -3.23 -0.98 14.03
CA LYS A 83 -2.23 -2.06 13.95
C LYS A 83 -0.82 -1.60 14.36
N GLY A 84 -0.63 -0.33 14.67
CA GLY A 84 0.63 0.24 15.14
C GLY A 84 1.70 0.40 14.07
N VAL A 85 1.32 0.78 12.83
CA VAL A 85 2.32 1.08 11.78
C VAL A 85 3.29 2.18 12.24
N GLU A 86 4.59 1.95 12.08
CA GLU A 86 5.67 2.88 12.46
C GLU A 86 6.40 3.42 11.21
N ILE A 87 6.60 2.55 10.22
CA ILE A 87 7.17 2.90 8.93
C ILE A 87 6.07 2.80 7.87
N TYR A 88 5.62 3.96 7.40
CA TYR A 88 4.49 4.09 6.49
C TYR A 88 4.95 4.32 5.05
N CYS A 89 4.93 3.29 4.21
CA CYS A 89 5.30 3.39 2.81
C CYS A 89 4.11 3.87 1.94
N ALA A 90 4.21 5.04 1.34
CA ALA A 90 3.14 5.64 0.52
C ALA A 90 3.56 5.83 -0.95
N PRO A 91 3.75 4.74 -1.74
CA PRO A 91 4.07 4.86 -3.16
C PRO A 91 2.93 5.56 -3.92
N THR A 92 3.27 6.53 -4.76
CA THR A 92 2.30 7.30 -5.55
C THR A 92 2.81 7.55 -6.97
N ALA A 93 1.88 7.74 -7.90
CA ALA A 93 2.14 8.28 -9.24
C ALA A 93 1.74 9.76 -9.35
N ASP A 94 1.25 10.35 -8.26
CA ASP A 94 0.83 11.75 -8.19
C ASP A 94 2.01 12.67 -7.89
N ALA A 95 2.46 13.42 -8.91
CA ALA A 95 3.61 14.33 -8.80
C ALA A 95 3.23 15.78 -8.48
N ARG A 96 1.97 16.07 -8.13
CA ARG A 96 1.51 17.44 -7.83
C ARG A 96 1.96 17.86 -6.43
N ASP A 97 2.21 19.16 -6.24
CA ASP A 97 2.65 19.75 -4.96
C ASP A 97 1.69 19.45 -3.80
N VAL A 98 0.40 19.34 -4.09
CA VAL A 98 -0.65 18.98 -3.11
C VAL A 98 -0.37 17.64 -2.42
N TRP A 99 0.39 16.74 -3.05
CA TRP A 99 0.76 15.46 -2.45
C TRP A 99 1.70 15.63 -1.25
N GLN A 100 2.67 16.54 -1.32
CA GLN A 100 3.59 16.78 -0.20
C GLN A 100 2.84 17.30 1.02
N ALA A 101 1.96 18.28 0.83
CA ALA A 101 1.09 18.79 1.89
C ALA A 101 0.19 17.70 2.47
N SER A 102 -0.41 16.88 1.60
CA SER A 102 -1.28 15.77 1.99
C SER A 102 -0.57 14.74 2.87
N ILE A 103 0.68 14.38 2.56
CA ILE A 103 1.45 13.40 3.36
C ILE A 103 1.93 13.98 4.69
N THR A 104 2.22 15.27 4.80
CA THR A 104 2.54 15.91 6.09
C THR A 104 1.35 15.89 7.04
N HIS A 105 0.14 16.17 6.53
CA HIS A 105 -1.08 16.26 7.33
C HIS A 105 -1.81 14.91 7.49
N ILE A 106 -1.55 13.96 6.58
CA ILE A 106 -2.33 12.74 6.34
C ILE A 106 -3.84 13.02 6.12
N ALA A 107 -4.10 14.09 5.35
CA ALA A 107 -5.20 14.31 4.41
C ALA A 107 -4.77 15.44 3.46
#